data_AF-A0A922I9I6-F1
#
_entry.id   AF-A0A922I9I6-F1
#
_cell.length_a   1.000
_cell.length_b   1.000
_cell.length_c   1.000
_cell.angle_alpha   90.00
_cell.angle_beta   90.00
_cell.angle_gamma   90.00
#
_symmetry.space_group_name_H-M   'P 1'
#
loop_
_entity.id
_entity.type
_entity.pdbx_description
1 polymer ?
#
loop_
_entity_poly.entity_id
_entity_poly.type
_entity_poly.pdbx_seq_one_letter_code
_entity_poly.pdbx_strand_id
1 'polypeptide(L)'
;MAILIFGKKEATTNFGICFIYILSSSSSTSYHYNQKQYIVADLQKLAPKSMDQNQSHLIVVEDYDNGLSTTSITPVPHNCLPTIIEIKPYKKKLYHIIKRYLWIAPFMVGCLIPSFCLLIYVTKLFNDNLHPIIPLISDLGAKPPVAGYIAQIFDSIAILNFITVWARYKQVKFYIEKYFNNVGIGISQRLKRNNRYFAIFGCGYSLGVMILGNFRNTEQPIEHGVGFVVMTCILGEIFFQANICNKLYSFKRIESQPVTIRFCFWLIIIILFMSGVFITISVLKLDSISLWLDNNQRMNWQPHQPGYIWFTMGTFLEWFHVNCCSLYFFSISHRMHLFKQWHQVK
;
A
#
# COMPACT_ATOMS: atom_id res chain seq x y z
N MET A 1 -7.59 14.60 28.69
CA MET A 1 -8.95 15.10 28.97
C MET A 1 -9.95 14.19 28.27
N ALA A 2 -10.75 13.44 29.02
CA ALA A 2 -11.83 12.64 28.47
C ALA A 2 -13.15 13.22 29.01
N ILE A 3 -14.11 13.49 28.13
CA ILE A 3 -15.42 14.03 28.46
C ILE A 3 -16.44 12.94 28.19
N LEU A 4 -17.24 12.57 29.19
CA LEU A 4 -18.38 11.66 29.05
C LEU A 4 -19.66 12.50 29.05
N ILE A 5 -20.53 12.29 28.06
CA ILE A 5 -21.79 13.03 27.89
C ILE A 5 -22.93 12.02 27.75
N PHE A 6 -23.99 12.19 28.53
CA PHE A 6 -25.24 11.43 28.41
C PHE A 6 -26.33 12.31 27.80
N GLY A 7 -27.04 11.79 26.80
CA GLY A 7 -28.21 12.45 26.20
C GLY A 7 -29.08 11.46 25.44
N LYS A 8 -30.41 11.55 25.64
CA LYS A 8 -31.42 10.74 24.95
C LYS A 8 -31.72 11.37 23.59
N LYS A 9 -31.83 10.55 22.53
CA LYS A 9 -31.95 11.03 21.14
C LYS A 9 -33.36 10.74 20.60
N GLU A 10 -34.06 11.79 20.15
CA GLU A 10 -35.20 11.66 19.22
C GLU A 10 -34.72 11.71 17.76
N ALA A 11 -35.43 11.00 16.91
CA ALA A 11 -35.01 10.62 15.57
C ALA A 11 -35.59 11.53 14.49
N THR A 12 -34.75 12.16 13.67
CA THR A 12 -35.07 12.46 12.26
C THR A 12 -33.82 12.48 11.40
N THR A 13 -33.96 11.91 10.21
CA THR A 13 -32.97 11.65 9.16
C THR A 13 -32.64 12.89 8.33
N ASN A 14 -31.35 13.12 8.04
CA ASN A 14 -30.85 13.58 6.73
C ASN A 14 -29.33 13.38 6.61
N PHE A 15 -28.89 12.95 5.41
CA PHE A 15 -27.52 12.60 5.07
C PHE A 15 -26.73 13.82 4.60
N GLY A 16 -25.53 14.02 5.14
CA GLY A 16 -24.52 14.95 4.62
C GLY A 16 -23.15 14.60 5.19
N ILE A 17 -22.16 14.39 4.31
CA ILE A 17 -20.76 14.15 4.70
C ILE A 17 -20.09 15.52 4.83
N CYS A 18 -19.70 15.89 6.04
CA CYS A 18 -18.92 17.11 6.30
C CYS A 18 -17.56 16.69 6.87
N PHE A 19 -16.46 17.12 6.24
CA PHE A 19 -15.13 17.02 6.80
C PHE A 19 -14.84 18.26 7.65
N ILE A 20 -14.40 18.09 8.89
CA ILE A 20 -13.92 19.19 9.74
C ILE A 20 -12.45 18.92 10.07
N TYR A 21 -11.58 19.86 9.67
CA TYR A 21 -10.21 19.98 10.14
C TYR A 21 -10.19 20.80 11.42
N ILE A 22 -9.54 20.30 12.48
CA ILE A 22 -9.19 21.12 13.65
C ILE A 22 -7.75 21.58 13.45
N LEU A 23 -7.59 22.87 13.14
CA LEU A 23 -6.32 23.59 13.28
C LEU A 23 -6.11 23.89 14.77
N SER A 24 -5.03 23.37 15.35
CA SER A 24 -4.52 23.89 16.62
C SER A 24 -3.42 24.90 16.29
N SER A 25 -3.71 26.17 16.57
CA SER A 25 -2.75 27.25 16.53
C SER A 25 -1.67 27.02 17.59
N SER A 26 -0.42 27.10 17.16
CA SER A 26 0.76 27.08 18.01
C SER A 26 0.80 28.30 18.94
N SER A 27 0.86 28.05 20.24
CA SER A 27 1.59 28.94 21.16
C SER A 27 2.35 28.09 22.17
N SER A 28 3.63 28.38 22.23
CA SER A 28 4.68 27.82 23.08
C SER A 28 4.28 27.59 24.53
N THR A 29 4.54 26.40 25.08
CA THR A 29 5.41 26.16 26.26
C THR A 29 5.43 24.67 26.61
N SER A 30 6.60 24.19 27.02
CA SER A 30 6.90 22.78 27.30
C SER A 30 6.33 22.33 28.63
N TYR A 31 5.58 21.22 28.68
CA TYR A 31 5.43 20.44 29.90
C TYR A 31 5.39 18.93 29.61
N HIS A 32 6.19 18.20 30.39
CA HIS A 32 6.24 16.74 30.46
C HIS A 32 4.86 16.16 30.81
N TYR A 33 4.40 15.17 30.04
CA TYR A 33 3.22 14.37 30.40
C TYR A 33 3.62 12.93 30.70
N ASN A 34 3.52 12.55 31.97
CA ASN A 34 3.45 11.16 32.40
C ASN A 34 2.06 10.59 32.06
N GLN A 35 2.01 9.42 31.42
CA GLN A 35 0.76 8.69 31.16
C GLN A 35 0.21 8.08 32.46
N LYS A 36 -0.89 8.61 32.99
CA LYS A 36 -1.69 7.95 34.04
C LYS A 36 -2.76 7.03 33.41
N GLN A 37 -2.87 5.80 33.93
CA GLN A 37 -3.97 4.87 33.65
C GLN A 37 -5.22 5.30 34.42
N TYR A 38 -6.39 5.26 33.79
CA TYR A 38 -7.67 5.55 34.46
C TYR A 38 -8.50 4.27 34.61
N ILE A 39 -8.90 3.99 35.86
CA ILE A 39 -9.85 2.95 36.26
C ILE A 39 -11.25 3.55 36.16
N VAL A 40 -12.16 2.89 35.45
CA VAL A 40 -13.57 3.25 35.41
C VAL A 40 -14.24 2.67 36.66
N ALA A 41 -14.53 3.50 37.65
CA ALA A 41 -15.38 3.15 38.78
C ALA A 41 -16.83 3.58 38.51
N ASP A 42 -17.80 2.83 39.04
CA ASP A 42 -19.24 3.07 38.89
C ASP A 42 -19.68 4.42 39.49
N LEU A 43 -19.73 5.45 38.65
CA LEU A 43 -20.09 6.83 39.02
C LEU A 43 -21.60 7.04 39.24
N GLN A 44 -22.45 6.01 39.12
CA GLN A 44 -23.88 6.12 39.42
C GLN A 44 -24.19 6.41 40.89
N LYS A 45 -23.23 6.24 41.81
CA LYS A 45 -23.42 6.50 43.25
C LYS A 45 -23.16 7.95 43.69
N LEU A 46 -22.65 8.82 42.80
CA LEU A 46 -22.20 10.18 43.15
C LEU A 46 -23.12 11.32 42.68
N ALA A 47 -24.23 11.03 42.01
CA ALA A 47 -25.18 12.06 41.59
C ALA A 47 -26.09 12.49 42.77
N PRO A 48 -26.14 13.78 43.15
CA PRO A 48 -27.08 14.26 44.16
C PRO A 48 -28.53 14.14 43.66
N LYS A 49 -29.46 13.76 44.55
CA LYS A 49 -30.86 13.41 44.26
C LYS A 49 -31.76 14.56 43.75
N SER A 50 -31.23 15.76 43.49
CA SER A 50 -32.02 16.96 43.16
C SER A 50 -31.62 17.65 41.85
N MET A 51 -31.12 16.93 40.85
CA MET A 51 -30.86 17.51 39.53
C MET A 51 -32.13 17.52 38.66
N ASP A 52 -32.43 18.70 38.11
CA ASP A 52 -33.50 18.94 37.14
C ASP A 52 -33.21 18.17 35.83
N GLN A 53 -34.17 17.38 35.35
CA GLN A 53 -33.97 16.40 34.27
C GLN A 53 -33.85 17.03 32.87
N ASN A 54 -34.01 18.35 32.75
CA ASN A 54 -34.00 19.06 31.47
C ASN A 54 -32.68 19.80 31.14
N GLN A 55 -31.61 19.64 31.93
CA GLN A 55 -30.32 20.27 31.63
C GLN A 55 -29.19 19.24 31.50
N SER A 56 -28.38 19.36 30.43
CA SER A 56 -27.14 18.61 30.26
C SER A 56 -26.01 19.31 31.01
N HIS A 57 -25.46 18.68 32.05
CA HIS A 57 -24.35 19.25 32.83
C HIS A 57 -23.01 18.65 32.41
N LEU A 58 -22.02 19.51 32.15
CA LEU A 58 -20.62 19.12 32.01
C LEU A 58 -19.98 19.12 33.40
N ILE A 59 -19.64 17.94 33.92
CA ILE A 59 -18.86 17.83 35.15
C ILE A 59 -17.39 17.72 34.77
N VAL A 60 -16.64 18.80 35.00
CA VAL A 60 -15.19 18.79 34.90
C VAL A 60 -14.66 18.46 36.30
N VAL A 61 -14.05 17.29 36.45
CA VAL A 61 -13.31 16.94 37.67
C VAL A 61 -11.85 17.27 37.41
N GLU A 62 -11.37 18.35 38.03
CA GLU A 62 -9.94 18.64 38.11
C GLU A 62 -9.41 18.03 39.41
N ASP A 63 -8.51 17.06 39.28
CA ASP A 63 -7.71 16.57 40.40
C ASP A 63 -6.62 17.61 40.69
N TYR A 64 -6.82 18.42 41.73
CA TYR A 64 -5.72 19.11 42.39
C TYR A 64 -5.12 18.17 43.43
N ASP A 65 -3.79 17.98 43.39
CA ASP A 65 -3.02 17.08 44.26
C ASP A 65 -3.11 17.41 45.79
N ASN A 66 -4.03 18.28 46.22
CA ASN A 66 -4.23 18.67 47.63
C ASN A 66 -5.70 18.50 48.07
N GLY A 67 -6.18 17.25 48.15
CA GLY A 67 -7.20 16.80 49.12
C GLY A 67 -8.58 17.48 49.21
N LEU A 68 -8.92 18.45 48.36
CA LEU A 68 -10.21 19.14 48.35
C LEU A 68 -10.72 19.28 46.90
N SER A 69 -11.69 18.44 46.53
CA SER A 69 -12.37 18.53 45.23
C SER A 69 -13.43 19.62 45.26
N THR A 70 -13.27 20.69 44.48
CA THR A 70 -14.33 21.67 44.22
C THR A 70 -15.03 21.33 42.90
N THR A 71 -16.35 21.16 42.95
CA THR A 71 -17.18 20.93 41.76
C THR A 71 -17.61 22.29 41.21
N SER A 72 -17.15 22.67 40.03
CA SER A 72 -17.69 23.83 39.31
C SER A 72 -18.61 23.35 38.20
N ILE A 73 -19.84 23.90 38.18
CA ILE A 73 -20.83 23.61 37.14
C ILE A 73 -20.97 24.90 36.33
N THR A 74 -20.45 24.90 35.10
CA THR A 74 -20.69 25.97 34.14
C THR A 74 -21.67 25.50 33.06
N PRO A 75 -22.73 26.26 32.75
CA PRO A 75 -23.62 25.95 31.64
C PRO A 75 -22.90 26.24 30.32
N VAL A 76 -22.72 25.21 29.49
CA VAL A 76 -22.18 25.35 28.13
C VAL A 76 -23.36 25.43 27.15
N PRO A 77 -23.41 26.43 26.25
CA PRO A 77 -24.49 26.54 25.27
C PRO A 77 -24.52 25.32 24.33
N HIS A 78 -25.72 24.77 24.10
CA HIS A 78 -26.00 23.53 23.37
C HIS A 78 -25.43 23.45 21.93
N ASN A 79 -25.01 24.57 21.35
CA ASN A 79 -24.60 24.65 19.94
C ASN A 79 -23.11 24.33 19.69
N CYS A 80 -22.32 23.97 20.71
CA CYS A 80 -20.89 23.69 20.58
C CYS A 80 -20.49 22.22 20.87
N LEU A 81 -21.40 21.26 20.77
CA LEU A 81 -21.02 19.84 20.87
C LEU A 81 -20.56 19.30 19.50
N PRO A 82 -19.31 18.82 19.36
CA PRO A 82 -18.92 18.07 18.19
C PRO A 82 -19.75 16.78 18.13
N THR A 83 -20.45 16.58 17.00
CA THR A 83 -21.24 15.38 16.73
C THR A 83 -20.36 14.14 16.87
N ILE A 84 -20.44 13.43 18.01
CA ILE A 84 -19.79 12.14 18.18
C ILE A 84 -20.51 11.16 17.25
N ILE A 85 -19.88 10.86 16.11
CA ILE A 85 -20.38 9.85 15.17
C ILE A 85 -20.20 8.49 15.84
N GLU A 86 -21.24 8.01 16.50
CA GLU A 86 -21.28 6.67 17.06
C GLU A 86 -21.26 5.64 15.92
N ILE A 87 -20.10 5.00 15.73
CA ILE A 87 -19.94 3.95 14.72
C ILE A 87 -20.73 2.73 15.20
N LYS A 88 -21.84 2.44 14.50
CA LYS A 88 -22.70 1.29 14.80
C LYS A 88 -21.89 -0.02 14.98
N PRO A 89 -22.22 -0.88 15.95
CA PRO A 89 -21.40 -2.04 16.35
C PRO A 89 -21.11 -3.02 15.21
N TYR A 90 -22.00 -3.18 14.24
CA TYR A 90 -21.77 -4.03 13.06
C TYR A 90 -20.64 -3.51 12.16
N LYS A 91 -20.49 -2.18 12.02
CA LYS A 91 -19.40 -1.57 11.24
C LYS A 91 -18.05 -1.84 11.87
N LYS A 92 -17.99 -1.83 13.21
CA LYS A 92 -16.78 -2.17 13.97
C LYS A 92 -16.37 -3.64 13.74
N LYS A 93 -17.33 -4.58 13.77
CA LYS A 93 -17.09 -6.00 13.50
C LYS A 93 -16.57 -6.23 12.06
N LEU A 94 -17.23 -5.65 11.06
CA LEU A 94 -16.81 -5.76 9.66
C LEU A 94 -15.40 -5.19 9.43
N TYR A 95 -15.12 -4.02 10.01
CA TYR A 95 -13.80 -3.39 9.94
C TYR A 95 -12.68 -4.26 10.52
N HIS A 96 -12.92 -4.92 11.66
CA HIS A 96 -11.97 -5.85 12.24
C HIS A 96 -11.73 -7.09 11.36
N ILE A 97 -12.78 -7.59 10.71
CA ILE A 97 -12.68 -8.71 9.75
C ILE A 97 -11.83 -8.28 8.56
N ILE A 98 -12.14 -7.16 7.91
CA ILE A 98 -11.39 -6.67 6.74
C ILE A 98 -9.90 -6.52 7.08
N LYS A 99 -9.60 -5.90 8.22
CA LYS A 99 -8.22 -5.72 8.69
C LYS A 99 -7.44 -7.02 8.85
N ARG A 100 -8.10 -8.09 9.30
CA ARG A 100 -7.48 -9.42 9.45
C ARG A 100 -7.08 -10.05 8.10
N TYR A 101 -7.74 -9.67 7.02
CA TYR A 101 -7.55 -10.26 5.69
C TYR A 101 -6.77 -9.35 4.71
N LEU A 102 -6.16 -8.27 5.19
CA LEU A 102 -5.34 -7.38 4.34
C LEU A 102 -4.17 -8.09 3.65
N TRP A 103 -3.71 -9.23 4.17
CA TRP A 103 -2.67 -10.05 3.56
C TRP A 103 -3.10 -10.74 2.25
N ILE A 104 -4.40 -10.81 1.96
CA ILE A 104 -4.94 -11.34 0.71
C ILE A 104 -4.58 -10.41 -0.47
N ALA A 105 -4.52 -9.10 -0.25
CA ALA A 105 -4.21 -8.15 -1.33
C ALA A 105 -2.88 -8.45 -2.04
N PRO A 106 -1.72 -8.54 -1.35
CA PRO A 106 -0.47 -8.92 -2.00
C PRO A 106 -0.46 -10.37 -2.50
N PHE A 107 -1.22 -11.28 -1.86
CA PHE A 107 -1.34 -12.65 -2.36
C PHE A 107 -1.97 -12.67 -3.76
N MET A 108 -3.08 -11.94 -3.93
CA MET A 108 -3.78 -11.83 -5.20
C MET A 108 -2.90 -11.19 -6.27
N VAL A 109 -2.10 -10.18 -5.94
CA VAL A 109 -1.11 -9.62 -6.89
C VAL A 109 -0.14 -10.71 -7.36
N GLY A 110 0.44 -11.47 -6.42
CA GLY A 110 1.36 -12.57 -6.74
C GLY A 110 0.73 -13.67 -7.59
N CYS A 111 -0.59 -13.88 -7.51
CA CYS A 111 -1.32 -14.83 -8.37
C CYS A 111 -1.69 -14.23 -9.74
N LEU A 112 -2.09 -12.96 -9.79
CA LEU A 112 -2.51 -12.30 -11.03
C LEU A 112 -1.37 -12.17 -12.03
N ILE A 113 -0.15 -11.89 -11.56
CA ILE A 113 1.04 -11.75 -12.41
C ILE A 113 1.29 -12.99 -13.30
N PRO A 114 1.53 -14.20 -12.77
CA PRO A 114 1.76 -15.37 -13.59
C PRO A 114 0.52 -15.76 -14.40
N SER A 115 -0.68 -15.50 -13.87
CA SER A 115 -1.93 -15.80 -14.57
C SER A 115 -2.09 -15.00 -15.85
N PHE A 116 -1.75 -13.71 -15.85
CA PHE A 116 -1.83 -12.91 -17.08
C PHE A 116 -0.72 -13.27 -18.06
N CYS A 117 0.50 -13.58 -17.58
CA CYS A 117 1.57 -14.08 -18.46
C CYS A 117 1.12 -15.36 -19.18
N LEU A 118 0.49 -16.29 -18.45
CA LEU A 118 -0.06 -17.50 -19.06
C LEU A 118 -1.17 -17.17 -20.07
N LEU A 119 -2.09 -16.28 -19.72
CA LEU A 119 -3.19 -15.86 -20.60
C LEU A 119 -2.67 -15.34 -21.94
N ILE A 120 -1.74 -14.38 -21.92
CA ILE A 120 -1.19 -13.81 -23.16
C ILE A 120 -0.39 -14.83 -23.96
N TYR A 121 0.34 -15.74 -23.29
CA TYR A 121 1.07 -16.79 -24.00
C TYR A 121 0.11 -17.76 -24.72
N VAL A 122 -0.94 -18.20 -24.03
CA VAL A 122 -1.95 -19.09 -24.60
C VAL A 122 -2.63 -18.43 -25.81
N THR A 123 -2.93 -17.13 -25.76
CA THR A 123 -3.50 -16.42 -26.91
C THR A 123 -2.55 -16.39 -28.12
N LYS A 124 -1.23 -16.39 -27.91
CA LYS A 124 -0.25 -16.50 -28.99
C LYS A 124 -0.31 -17.88 -29.66
N LEU A 125 -0.41 -18.95 -28.86
CA LEU A 125 -0.42 -20.33 -29.38
C LEU A 125 -1.59 -20.60 -30.34
N PHE A 126 -2.71 -19.88 -30.19
CA PHE A 126 -3.86 -19.99 -31.08
C PHE A 126 -3.73 -19.23 -32.41
N ASN A 127 -2.70 -18.38 -32.59
CA ASN A 127 -2.54 -17.53 -33.77
C ASN A 127 -1.59 -18.12 -34.84
N ASP A 128 -1.25 -19.41 -34.76
CA ASP A 128 -0.44 -20.22 -35.70
C ASP A 128 0.97 -19.69 -36.08
N ASN A 129 1.38 -18.49 -35.66
CA ASN A 129 2.73 -17.97 -35.82
C ASN A 129 3.51 -18.06 -34.50
N LEU A 130 4.38 -19.08 -34.42
CA LEU A 130 5.17 -19.39 -33.22
C LEU A 130 6.40 -18.48 -33.05
N HIS A 131 6.77 -17.68 -34.05
CA HIS A 131 7.93 -16.80 -33.97
C HIS A 131 7.53 -15.36 -33.64
N PRO A 132 8.31 -14.65 -32.80
CA PRO A 132 9.38 -15.17 -31.92
C PRO A 132 8.81 -16.13 -30.87
N ILE A 133 9.59 -17.12 -30.41
CA ILE A 133 9.10 -18.18 -29.48
C ILE A 133 8.47 -17.53 -28.23
N ILE A 134 9.17 -16.54 -27.67
CA ILE A 134 8.70 -15.72 -26.56
C ILE A 134 8.76 -14.27 -27.03
N PRO A 135 7.65 -13.65 -27.44
CA PRO A 135 7.60 -12.23 -27.80
C PRO A 135 7.61 -11.35 -26.54
N LEU A 136 7.77 -10.04 -26.75
CA LEU A 136 7.63 -9.05 -25.68
C LEU A 136 6.23 -9.15 -25.04
N ILE A 137 6.18 -9.04 -23.71
CA ILE A 137 4.91 -9.04 -22.97
C ILE A 137 4.04 -7.85 -23.42
N SER A 138 4.67 -6.69 -23.58
CA SER A 138 4.01 -5.46 -24.01
C SER A 138 3.37 -5.58 -25.40
N ASP A 139 3.99 -6.33 -26.32
CA ASP A 139 3.49 -6.49 -27.68
C ASP A 139 2.32 -7.50 -27.74
N LEU A 140 2.39 -8.59 -26.96
CA LEU A 140 1.27 -9.54 -26.86
C LEU A 140 0.03 -8.92 -26.23
N GLY A 141 0.23 -8.09 -25.20
CA GLY A 141 -0.85 -7.43 -24.48
C GLY A 141 -1.51 -6.28 -25.25
N ALA A 142 -0.98 -5.88 -26.42
CA ALA A 142 -1.42 -4.65 -27.09
C ALA A 142 -2.59 -4.84 -28.08
N LYS A 143 -2.86 -6.07 -28.56
CA LYS A 143 -3.89 -6.30 -29.58
C LYS A 143 -5.28 -6.60 -28.97
N PRO A 144 -6.37 -5.97 -29.47
CA PRO A 144 -7.73 -6.39 -29.14
C PRO A 144 -8.01 -7.85 -29.58
N PRO A 145 -8.88 -8.59 -28.85
CA PRO A 145 -9.59 -8.20 -27.64
C PRO A 145 -8.76 -8.35 -26.34
N VAL A 146 -7.58 -9.00 -26.41
CA VAL A 146 -6.73 -9.33 -25.26
C VAL A 146 -6.32 -8.09 -24.47
N ALA A 147 -6.04 -6.98 -25.16
CA ALA A 147 -5.62 -5.72 -24.55
C ALA A 147 -6.62 -5.19 -23.50
N GLY A 148 -7.93 -5.34 -23.71
CA GLY A 148 -8.92 -4.90 -22.74
C GLY A 148 -8.86 -5.69 -21.43
N TYR A 149 -8.68 -7.01 -21.52
CA TYR A 149 -8.54 -7.87 -20.35
C TYR A 149 -7.23 -7.60 -19.60
N ILE A 150 -6.13 -7.35 -20.32
CA ILE A 150 -4.84 -7.00 -19.73
C ILE A 150 -4.92 -5.69 -18.95
N ALA A 151 -5.55 -4.66 -19.52
CA ALA A 151 -5.78 -3.39 -18.83
C ALA A 151 -6.50 -3.59 -17.50
N GLN A 152 -7.58 -4.37 -17.48
CA GLN A 152 -8.35 -4.66 -16.27
C GLN A 152 -7.55 -5.44 -15.21
N ILE A 153 -6.70 -6.38 -15.64
CA ILE A 153 -5.82 -7.11 -14.71
C ILE A 153 -4.78 -6.14 -14.12
N PHE A 154 -4.21 -5.24 -14.92
CA PHE A 154 -3.21 -4.28 -14.47
C PHE A 154 -3.82 -3.24 -13.52
N ASP A 155 -5.02 -2.75 -13.78
CA ASP A 155 -5.78 -1.89 -12.86
C ASP A 155 -6.04 -2.61 -11.53
N SER A 156 -6.42 -3.90 -11.60
CA SER A 156 -6.61 -4.73 -10.40
C SER A 156 -5.31 -4.88 -9.61
N ILE A 157 -4.17 -5.13 -10.28
CA ILE A 157 -2.85 -5.20 -9.65
C ILE A 157 -2.50 -3.85 -8.99
N ALA A 158 -2.72 -2.73 -9.67
CA ALA A 158 -2.45 -1.40 -9.15
C ALA A 158 -3.25 -1.10 -7.86
N ILE A 159 -4.55 -1.40 -7.87
CA ILE A 159 -5.43 -1.21 -6.70
C ILE A 159 -5.00 -2.10 -5.53
N LEU A 160 -4.77 -3.40 -5.79
CA LEU A 160 -4.36 -4.36 -4.77
C LEU A 160 -2.98 -4.01 -4.19
N ASN A 161 -2.04 -3.55 -5.02
CA ASN A 161 -0.76 -3.07 -4.55
C ASN A 161 -0.89 -1.81 -3.70
N PHE A 162 -1.73 -0.84 -4.09
CA PHE A 162 -1.98 0.35 -3.29
C PHE A 162 -2.52 -0.01 -1.89
N ILE A 163 -3.47 -0.96 -1.81
CA ILE A 163 -3.98 -1.50 -0.54
C ILE A 163 -2.85 -2.15 0.26
N THR A 164 -1.99 -2.94 -0.40
CA THR A 164 -0.82 -3.59 0.22
C THR A 164 0.12 -2.56 0.84
N VAL A 165 0.51 -1.54 0.07
CA VAL A 165 1.41 -0.46 0.47
C VAL A 165 0.83 0.31 1.66
N TRP A 166 -0.45 0.68 1.58
CA TRP A 166 -1.13 1.36 2.68
C TRP A 166 -1.16 0.51 3.96
N ALA A 167 -1.56 -0.76 3.86
CA ALA A 167 -1.65 -1.66 4.99
C ALA A 167 -0.28 -1.91 5.62
N ARG A 168 0.74 -2.12 4.78
CA ARG A 168 2.13 -2.32 5.22
C ARG A 168 2.69 -1.07 5.87
N TYR A 169 2.45 0.11 5.30
CA TYR A 169 2.86 1.39 5.89
C TYR A 169 2.29 1.57 7.31
N LYS A 170 1.00 1.25 7.49
CA LYS A 170 0.32 1.31 8.79
C LYS A 170 0.87 0.29 9.79
N GLN A 171 1.14 -0.94 9.33
CA GLN A 171 1.78 -1.97 10.15
C GLN A 171 3.17 -1.53 10.65
N VAL A 172 4.00 -0.97 9.78
CA VAL A 172 5.34 -0.48 10.13
C VAL A 172 5.26 0.73 11.07
N LYS A 173 4.32 1.66 10.83
CA LYS A 173 4.06 2.78 11.73
C LYS A 173 3.70 2.31 13.14
N PHE A 174 2.84 1.30 13.24
CA PHE A 174 2.50 0.68 14.52
C PHE A 174 3.73 0.08 15.23
N TYR A 175 4.62 -0.61 14.51
CA TYR A 175 5.85 -1.11 15.11
C TYR A 175 6.75 0.01 15.65
N ILE A 176 6.89 1.10 14.89
CA ILE A 176 7.67 2.27 15.31
C ILE A 176 7.12 2.84 16.62
N GLU A 177 5.81 3.07 16.69
CA GLU A 177 5.16 3.64 17.88
C GLU A 177 5.25 2.72 19.10
N LYS A 178 5.03 1.41 18.89
CA LYS A 178 4.99 0.44 19.99
C LYS A 178 6.37 0.10 20.54
N TYR A 179 7.38 0.00 19.68
CA TYR A 179 8.68 -0.58 20.03
C TYR A 179 9.85 0.39 19.96
N PHE A 180 9.72 1.53 19.26
CA PHE A 180 10.84 2.46 18.99
C PHE A 180 10.61 3.89 19.49
N ASN A 181 9.51 4.19 20.19
CA ASN A 181 9.28 5.52 20.77
C ASN A 181 10.32 5.89 21.84
N ASN A 182 10.83 4.92 22.60
CA ASN A 182 11.80 5.12 23.69
C ASN A 182 13.23 4.66 23.32
N VAL A 183 13.47 4.31 22.06
CA VAL A 183 14.77 3.82 21.56
C VAL A 183 15.51 4.98 20.88
N GLY A 184 16.85 4.92 20.85
CA GLY A 184 17.73 5.94 20.27
C GLY A 184 17.16 6.60 18.99
N ILE A 185 17.09 7.93 19.04
CA ILE A 185 16.38 8.80 18.08
C ILE A 185 16.72 8.45 16.61
N GLY A 186 17.98 8.14 16.34
CA GLY A 186 18.46 7.85 14.98
C GLY A 186 17.84 6.60 14.32
N ILE A 187 17.57 5.52 15.08
CA ILE A 187 16.99 4.29 14.50
C ILE A 187 15.52 4.52 14.14
N SER A 188 14.77 5.12 15.06
CA SER A 188 13.35 5.45 14.86
C SER A 188 13.14 6.38 13.66
N GLN A 189 13.95 7.43 13.54
CA GLN A 189 13.89 8.36 12.40
C GLN A 189 14.20 7.68 11.06
N ARG A 190 15.25 6.83 11.00
CA ARG A 190 15.57 6.07 9.78
C ARG A 190 14.44 5.14 9.37
N LEU A 191 13.78 4.48 10.32
CA LEU A 191 12.66 3.58 10.04
C LEU A 191 11.43 4.35 9.55
N LYS A 192 11.11 5.50 10.16
CA LYS A 192 10.05 6.43 9.68
C LYS A 192 10.30 6.88 8.24
N ARG A 193 11.55 7.28 7.94
CA ARG A 193 11.96 7.71 6.60
C ARG A 193 11.84 6.58 5.58
N ASN A 194 12.36 5.39 5.88
CA ASN A 194 12.25 4.23 5.00
C ASN A 194 10.78 3.84 4.76
N ASN A 195 9.93 3.92 5.77
CA ASN A 195 8.50 3.66 5.63
C ASN A 195 7.82 4.67 4.69
N ARG A 196 8.19 5.95 4.76
CA ARG A 196 7.70 6.97 3.83
C ARG A 196 8.15 6.71 2.40
N TYR A 197 9.42 6.38 2.18
CA TYR A 197 9.91 6.08 0.84
C TYR A 197 9.30 4.80 0.27
N PHE A 198 9.17 3.74 1.08
CA PHE A 198 8.41 2.54 0.70
C PHE A 198 7.02 2.90 0.16
N ALA A 199 6.28 3.77 0.85
CA ALA A 199 4.97 4.21 0.39
C ALA A 199 5.01 5.01 -0.91
N ILE A 200 5.95 5.96 -1.05
CA ILE A 200 6.09 6.76 -2.28
C ILE A 200 6.39 5.87 -3.48
N PHE A 201 7.37 4.98 -3.36
CA PHE A 201 7.77 4.08 -4.44
C PHE A 201 6.68 3.04 -4.75
N GLY A 202 5.97 2.50 -3.76
CA GLY A 202 4.86 1.59 -4.01
C GLY A 202 3.64 2.25 -4.67
N CYS A 203 3.33 3.49 -4.31
CA CYS A 203 2.33 4.28 -5.03
C CYS A 203 2.78 4.58 -6.47
N GLY A 204 4.06 4.90 -6.66
CA GLY A 204 4.68 5.07 -7.98
C GLY A 204 4.53 3.81 -8.84
N TYR A 205 4.86 2.63 -8.31
CA TYR A 205 4.68 1.36 -9.01
C TYR A 205 3.22 1.15 -9.42
N SER A 206 2.27 1.39 -8.52
CA SER A 206 0.83 1.25 -8.82
C SER A 206 0.39 2.17 -9.96
N LEU A 207 0.85 3.42 -9.95
CA LEU A 207 0.59 4.37 -11.04
C LEU A 207 1.22 3.90 -12.37
N GLY A 208 2.46 3.41 -12.33
CA GLY A 208 3.16 2.90 -13.50
C GLY A 208 2.44 1.71 -14.14
N VAL A 209 1.99 0.75 -13.34
CA VAL A 209 1.21 -0.41 -13.82
C VAL A 209 -0.10 0.04 -14.47
N MET A 210 -0.82 0.98 -13.85
CA MET A 210 -2.07 1.51 -14.40
C MET A 210 -1.84 2.20 -15.75
N ILE A 211 -0.80 3.03 -15.88
CA ILE A 211 -0.43 3.66 -17.17
C ILE A 211 -0.08 2.57 -18.19
N LEU A 212 0.77 1.61 -17.82
CA LEU A 212 1.24 0.55 -18.72
C LEU A 212 0.11 -0.33 -19.27
N GLY A 213 -0.92 -0.58 -18.46
CA GLY A 213 -2.08 -1.37 -18.84
C GLY A 213 -3.06 -0.63 -19.75
N ASN A 214 -3.19 0.68 -19.59
CA ASN A 214 -4.18 1.49 -20.32
C ASN A 214 -3.62 2.13 -21.59
N PHE A 215 -2.33 2.48 -21.61
CA PHE A 215 -1.66 3.04 -22.77
C PHE A 215 -0.91 1.94 -23.52
N ARG A 216 -1.40 1.58 -24.71
CA ARG A 216 -0.89 0.44 -25.47
C ARG A 216 0.38 0.81 -26.22
N ASN A 217 1.36 -0.09 -26.24
CA ASN A 217 2.60 0.10 -26.98
C ASN A 217 2.41 0.28 -28.49
N THR A 218 1.31 -0.26 -29.05
CA THR A 218 0.99 -0.17 -30.48
C THR A 218 0.41 1.17 -30.91
N GLU A 219 -0.31 1.84 -30.02
CA GLU A 219 -1.07 3.06 -30.31
C GLU A 219 -0.41 4.29 -29.67
N GLN A 220 0.14 4.12 -28.48
CA GLN A 220 0.62 5.17 -27.58
C GLN A 220 1.99 4.79 -26.97
N PRO A 221 3.04 4.61 -27.81
CA PRO A 221 4.33 4.09 -27.38
C PRO A 221 5.07 5.01 -26.39
N ILE A 222 4.84 6.32 -26.45
CA ILE A 222 5.48 7.29 -25.54
C ILE A 222 4.89 7.15 -24.14
N GLU A 223 3.57 7.18 -24.02
CA GLU A 223 2.84 7.02 -22.76
C GLU A 223 3.09 5.64 -22.15
N HIS A 224 3.12 4.60 -22.98
CA HIS A 224 3.52 3.25 -22.57
C HIS A 224 4.94 3.24 -21.99
N GLY A 225 5.89 3.89 -22.67
CA GLY A 225 7.27 4.05 -22.19
C GLY A 225 7.36 4.81 -20.85
N VAL A 226 6.57 5.87 -20.67
CA VAL A 226 6.46 6.57 -19.37
C VAL A 226 5.93 5.62 -18.30
N GLY A 227 4.89 4.84 -18.60
CA GLY A 227 4.36 3.82 -17.70
C GLY A 227 5.42 2.82 -17.26
N PHE A 228 6.24 2.33 -18.21
CA PHE A 228 7.36 1.44 -17.93
C PHE A 228 8.39 2.06 -16.98
N VAL A 229 8.81 3.31 -17.24
CA VAL A 229 9.75 4.03 -16.37
C VAL A 229 9.18 4.20 -14.96
N VAL A 230 7.93 4.61 -14.83
CA VAL A 230 7.28 4.79 -13.52
C VAL A 230 7.09 3.45 -12.80
N MET A 231 6.81 2.37 -13.52
CA MET A 231 6.71 1.01 -12.97
C MET A 231 8.03 0.55 -12.32
N THR A 232 9.19 1.05 -12.77
CA THR A 232 10.49 0.71 -12.13
C THR A 232 10.59 1.14 -10.67
N CYS A 233 9.66 1.98 -10.18
CA CYS A 233 9.54 2.28 -8.76
C CYS A 233 9.39 1.03 -7.87
N ILE A 234 8.99 -0.13 -8.41
CA ILE A 234 9.00 -1.40 -7.67
C ILE A 234 10.37 -1.75 -7.09
N LEU A 235 11.47 -1.37 -7.76
CA LEU A 235 12.82 -1.59 -7.23
C LEU A 235 13.03 -0.81 -5.93
N GLY A 236 12.58 0.43 -5.89
CA GLY A 236 12.60 1.25 -4.68
C GLY A 236 11.71 0.68 -3.59
N GLU A 237 10.51 0.21 -3.94
CA GLU A 237 9.58 -0.44 -3.00
C GLU A 237 10.25 -1.64 -2.33
N ILE A 238 10.81 -2.58 -3.12
CA ILE A 238 11.50 -3.77 -2.62
C ILE A 238 12.72 -3.38 -1.77
N PHE A 239 13.52 -2.41 -2.22
CA PHE A 239 14.70 -1.94 -1.49
C PHE A 239 14.35 -1.38 -0.10
N PHE A 240 13.40 -0.46 -0.03
CA PHE A 240 12.99 0.13 1.25
C PHE A 240 12.32 -0.90 2.15
N GLN A 241 11.53 -1.81 1.59
CA GLN A 241 10.92 -2.90 2.33
C GLN A 241 11.96 -3.88 2.89
N ALA A 242 12.99 -4.25 2.13
CA ALA A 242 14.11 -5.05 2.62
C ALA A 242 14.83 -4.36 3.78
N ASN A 243 15.06 -3.05 3.67
CA ASN A 243 15.68 -2.25 4.73
C ASN A 243 14.83 -2.16 5.99
N ILE A 244 13.51 -1.98 5.86
CA ILE A 244 12.55 -2.01 6.98
C ILE A 244 12.64 -3.36 7.69
N CYS A 245 12.50 -4.47 6.94
CA CYS A 245 12.54 -5.82 7.49
C CYS A 245 13.89 -6.12 8.16
N ASN A 246 15.02 -5.66 7.60
CA ASN A 246 16.33 -5.81 8.22
C ASN A 246 16.42 -5.12 9.58
N LYS A 247 15.87 -3.91 9.71
CA LYS A 247 15.84 -3.18 10.98
C LYS A 247 14.90 -3.83 11.99
N LEU A 248 13.73 -4.29 11.56
CA LEU A 248 12.79 -5.01 12.43
C LEU A 248 13.32 -6.39 12.87
N TYR A 249 14.10 -7.08 12.02
CA TYR A 249 14.77 -8.32 12.40
C TYR A 249 15.92 -8.08 13.38
N SER A 250 16.78 -7.10 13.08
CA SER A 250 17.91 -6.73 13.94
C SER A 250 17.45 -6.25 15.32
N PHE A 251 16.31 -5.55 15.39
CA PHE A 251 15.74 -5.09 16.64
C PHE A 251 14.73 -6.11 17.18
N LYS A 252 15.13 -6.90 18.19
CA LYS A 252 14.28 -7.85 18.90
C LYS A 252 13.59 -8.91 18.01
N ARG A 253 14.03 -9.10 16.76
CA ARG A 253 13.45 -10.08 15.82
C ARG A 253 11.92 -9.95 15.69
N ILE A 254 11.42 -8.71 15.60
CA ILE A 254 9.99 -8.42 15.45
C ILE A 254 9.42 -9.10 14.20
N GLU A 255 10.20 -9.13 13.12
CA GLU A 255 9.89 -9.86 11.91
C GLU A 255 11.02 -10.83 11.52
N SER A 256 10.70 -11.79 10.65
CA SER A 256 11.68 -12.70 10.06
C SER A 256 12.68 -11.97 9.15
N GLN A 257 13.87 -12.54 8.98
CA GLN A 257 14.90 -12.00 8.10
C GLN A 257 14.42 -11.92 6.64
N PRO A 258 14.67 -10.83 5.89
CA PRO A 258 14.16 -10.65 4.53
C PRO A 258 15.03 -11.34 3.46
N VAL A 259 15.33 -12.62 3.64
CA VAL A 259 16.19 -13.38 2.70
C VAL A 259 15.58 -13.42 1.31
N THR A 260 14.31 -13.86 1.18
CA THR A 260 13.60 -13.94 -0.11
C THR A 260 13.48 -12.57 -0.78
N ILE A 261 13.17 -11.51 -0.02
CA ILE A 261 13.04 -10.15 -0.56
C ILE A 261 14.38 -9.65 -1.12
N ARG A 262 15.50 -9.87 -0.40
CA ARG A 262 16.83 -9.50 -0.88
C ARG A 262 17.24 -10.29 -2.12
N PHE A 263 16.94 -11.59 -2.12
CA PHE A 263 17.20 -12.44 -3.28
C PHE A 263 16.43 -11.95 -4.50
N CYS A 264 15.11 -11.69 -4.36
CA CYS A 264 14.29 -11.14 -5.43
C CYS A 264 14.83 -9.79 -5.92
N PHE A 265 15.25 -8.89 -5.02
CA PHE A 265 15.81 -7.58 -5.39
C PHE A 265 17.03 -7.70 -6.32
N TRP A 266 18.03 -8.48 -5.90
CA TRP A 266 19.24 -8.66 -6.71
C TRP A 266 18.96 -9.42 -8.00
N LEU A 267 18.13 -10.46 -7.93
CA LEU A 267 17.73 -11.23 -9.10
C LEU A 267 17.05 -10.35 -10.14
N ILE A 268 16.07 -9.54 -9.74
CA ILE A 268 15.35 -8.60 -10.61
C ILE A 268 16.30 -7.59 -11.24
N ILE A 269 17.23 -6.99 -10.49
CA ILE A 269 18.20 -6.03 -11.02
C ILE A 269 19.07 -6.67 -12.09
N ILE A 270 19.61 -7.85 -11.82
CA ILE A 270 20.48 -8.57 -12.76
C ILE A 270 19.70 -8.92 -14.03
N ILE A 271 18.48 -9.46 -13.89
CA ILE A 271 17.64 -9.82 -15.04
C ILE A 271 17.31 -8.58 -15.88
N LEU A 272 16.89 -7.47 -15.26
CA LEU A 272 16.56 -6.24 -15.97
C LEU A 272 17.76 -5.69 -16.73
N PHE A 273 18.93 -5.67 -16.10
CA PHE A 273 20.17 -5.23 -16.74
C PHE A 273 20.51 -6.11 -17.95
N MET A 274 20.53 -7.43 -17.77
CA MET A 274 20.84 -8.37 -18.84
C MET A 274 19.81 -8.33 -19.98
N SER A 275 18.53 -8.20 -19.65
CA SER A 275 17.45 -8.01 -20.63
C SER A 275 17.66 -6.74 -21.44
N GLY A 276 18.00 -5.63 -20.80
CA GLY A 276 18.30 -4.36 -21.48
C GLY A 276 19.50 -4.47 -22.40
N VAL A 277 20.58 -5.14 -21.96
CA VAL A 277 21.76 -5.40 -22.80
C VAL A 277 21.39 -6.23 -24.03
N PHE A 278 20.66 -7.32 -23.87
CA PHE A 278 20.26 -8.18 -25.01
C PHE A 278 19.32 -7.47 -25.98
N ILE A 279 18.33 -6.72 -25.49
CA ILE A 279 17.45 -5.92 -26.35
C ILE A 279 18.28 -4.86 -27.09
N THR A 280 19.21 -4.18 -26.43
CA THR A 280 20.07 -3.18 -27.05
C THR A 280 20.93 -3.79 -28.17
N ILE A 281 21.57 -4.94 -27.92
CA ILE A 281 22.34 -5.67 -28.95
C ILE A 281 21.43 -6.05 -30.13
N SER A 282 20.20 -6.49 -29.85
CA SER A 282 19.24 -6.82 -30.90
C SER A 282 18.91 -5.61 -31.78
N VAL A 283 18.67 -4.45 -31.17
CA VAL A 283 18.36 -3.20 -31.87
C VAL A 283 19.55 -2.72 -32.68
N LEU A 284 20.77 -2.81 -32.15
CA LEU A 284 22.00 -2.43 -32.87
C LEU A 284 22.30 -3.31 -34.10
N LYS A 285 21.69 -4.49 -34.19
CA LYS A 285 21.80 -5.37 -35.37
C LYS A 285 20.77 -5.07 -36.45
N LEU A 286 19.76 -4.23 -36.16
CA LEU A 286 18.79 -3.81 -37.17
C LEU A 286 19.39 -2.71 -38.05
N ASP A 287 19.00 -2.70 -39.33
CA ASP A 287 19.45 -1.68 -40.29
C ASP A 287 18.93 -0.28 -39.96
N SER A 288 17.84 -0.19 -39.20
CA SER A 288 17.23 1.07 -38.77
C SER A 288 16.48 0.92 -37.44
N ILE A 289 16.54 1.96 -36.59
CA ILE A 289 15.74 2.08 -35.37
C ILE A 289 14.22 2.04 -35.66
N SER A 290 13.79 2.44 -36.86
CA SER A 290 12.37 2.39 -37.24
C SER A 290 11.82 0.97 -37.27
N LEU A 291 12.65 -0.03 -37.59
CA LEU A 291 12.27 -1.45 -37.55
C LEU A 291 12.05 -1.92 -36.11
N TRP A 292 12.78 -1.36 -35.14
CA TRP A 292 12.51 -1.63 -33.74
C TRP A 292 11.17 -1.06 -33.31
N LEU A 293 10.77 0.12 -33.81
CA LEU A 293 9.48 0.73 -33.46
C LEU A 293 8.28 0.06 -34.15
N ASP A 294 8.51 -0.69 -35.23
CA ASP A 294 7.48 -1.46 -35.90
C ASP A 294 7.04 -2.70 -35.09
N ASN A 295 5.83 -2.65 -34.55
CA ASN A 295 5.21 -3.75 -33.82
C ASN A 295 5.04 -5.01 -34.67
N ASN A 296 4.75 -4.90 -35.96
CA ASN A 296 4.56 -6.06 -36.82
C ASN A 296 5.88 -6.80 -37.03
N GLN A 297 6.99 -6.05 -37.17
CA GLN A 297 8.32 -6.63 -37.20
C GLN A 297 8.64 -7.36 -35.90
N ARG A 298 8.45 -6.73 -34.72
CA ARG A 298 8.75 -7.38 -33.43
C ARG A 298 7.90 -8.62 -33.17
N MET A 299 6.63 -8.58 -33.56
CA MET A 299 5.68 -9.68 -33.39
C MET A 299 5.91 -10.87 -34.32
N ASN A 300 6.58 -10.66 -35.45
CA ASN A 300 6.84 -11.70 -36.45
C ASN A 300 8.34 -11.89 -36.71
N TRP A 301 9.19 -11.48 -35.76
CA TRP A 301 10.64 -11.51 -35.91
C TRP A 301 11.11 -12.95 -36.12
N GLN A 302 11.69 -13.23 -37.28
CA GLN A 302 12.05 -14.59 -37.71
C GLN A 302 13.47 -14.99 -37.30
N PRO A 303 13.75 -16.30 -37.12
CA PRO A 303 15.07 -16.79 -36.71
C PRO A 303 16.25 -16.38 -37.59
N HIS A 304 16.01 -16.18 -38.89
CA HIS A 304 17.03 -15.79 -39.86
C HIS A 304 17.28 -14.27 -39.91
N GLN A 305 16.41 -13.46 -39.29
CA GLN A 305 16.55 -12.01 -39.29
C GLN A 305 17.61 -11.56 -38.27
N PRO A 306 18.32 -10.46 -38.55
CA PRO A 306 19.34 -9.95 -37.65
C PRO A 306 18.75 -9.61 -36.28
N GLY A 307 19.52 -9.81 -35.21
CA GLY A 307 19.09 -9.51 -33.84
C GLY A 307 18.23 -10.58 -33.16
N TYR A 308 17.59 -11.50 -33.91
CA TYR A 308 16.59 -12.44 -33.38
C TYR A 308 16.99 -13.18 -32.09
N ILE A 309 18.20 -13.76 -32.04
CA ILE A 309 18.66 -14.52 -30.87
C ILE A 309 18.73 -13.61 -29.64
N TRP A 310 19.28 -12.41 -29.79
CA TRP A 310 19.40 -11.43 -28.71
C TRP A 310 18.04 -10.92 -28.26
N PHE A 311 17.13 -10.66 -29.22
CA PHE A 311 15.75 -10.33 -28.91
C PHE A 311 15.07 -11.43 -28.09
N THR A 312 15.20 -12.69 -28.52
CA THR A 312 14.60 -13.84 -27.84
C THR A 312 15.17 -14.03 -26.42
N MET A 313 16.46 -13.82 -26.23
CA MET A 313 17.06 -13.86 -24.88
C MET A 313 16.58 -12.71 -24.00
N GLY A 314 16.48 -11.49 -24.55
CA GLY A 314 15.97 -10.33 -23.82
C GLY A 314 14.51 -10.49 -23.40
N THR A 315 13.65 -10.91 -24.32
CA THR A 315 12.24 -11.20 -24.05
C THR A 315 12.07 -12.36 -23.06
N PHE A 316 12.83 -13.45 -23.17
CA PHE A 316 12.82 -14.50 -22.15
C PHE A 316 13.12 -13.96 -20.74
N LEU A 317 14.12 -13.08 -20.62
CA LEU A 317 14.45 -12.42 -19.36
C LEU A 317 13.36 -11.47 -18.88
N GLU A 318 12.66 -10.76 -19.76
CA GLU A 318 11.48 -9.95 -19.42
C GLU A 318 10.40 -10.80 -18.74
N TRP A 319 10.06 -11.95 -19.33
CA TRP A 319 9.08 -12.87 -18.77
C TRP A 319 9.50 -13.42 -17.41
N PHE A 320 10.76 -13.79 -17.29
CA PHE A 320 11.31 -14.29 -16.04
C PHE A 320 11.30 -13.20 -14.94
N HIS A 321 11.65 -11.96 -15.30
CA HIS A 321 11.58 -10.80 -14.41
C HIS A 321 10.16 -10.58 -13.88
N VAL A 322 9.17 -10.51 -14.76
CA VAL A 322 7.77 -10.27 -14.38
C VAL A 322 7.30 -11.34 -13.39
N ASN A 323 7.60 -12.61 -13.65
CA ASN A 323 7.21 -13.70 -12.75
C ASN A 323 7.97 -13.67 -11.40
N CYS A 324 9.22 -13.21 -11.36
CA CYS A 324 9.98 -13.04 -10.11
C CYS A 324 9.33 -12.02 -9.16
N CYS A 325 8.64 -11.00 -9.68
CA CYS A 325 7.89 -10.06 -8.84
C CYS A 325 6.83 -10.75 -7.97
N SER A 326 6.25 -11.86 -8.43
CA SER A 326 5.28 -12.65 -7.68
C SER A 326 5.85 -13.19 -6.36
N LEU A 327 7.12 -13.61 -6.35
CA LEU A 327 7.80 -14.12 -5.16
C LEU A 327 7.96 -13.03 -4.09
N TYR A 328 8.20 -11.79 -4.52
CA TYR A 328 8.19 -10.64 -3.63
C TYR A 328 6.81 -10.46 -3.00
N PHE A 329 5.74 -10.45 -3.79
CA PHE A 329 4.38 -10.28 -3.29
C PHE A 329 3.94 -11.39 -2.34
N PHE A 330 4.26 -12.65 -2.63
CA PHE A 330 4.03 -13.76 -1.70
C PHE A 330 4.81 -13.59 -0.39
N SER A 331 6.04 -13.09 -0.45
CA SER A 331 6.83 -12.79 0.76
C SER A 331 6.19 -11.71 1.63
N ILE A 332 5.60 -10.67 1.02
CA ILE A 332 4.87 -9.61 1.73
C ILE A 332 3.57 -10.13 2.31
N SER A 333 2.81 -10.89 1.53
CA SER A 333 1.58 -11.53 1.98
C SER A 333 1.82 -12.38 3.23
N HIS A 334 2.83 -13.25 3.21
CA HIS A 334 3.16 -14.08 4.36
C HIS A 334 3.47 -13.25 5.61
N ARG A 335 4.25 -12.17 5.49
CA ARG A 335 4.56 -11.27 6.61
C ARG A 335 3.34 -10.56 7.18
N MET A 336 2.43 -10.10 6.30
CA MET A 336 1.19 -9.46 6.72
C MET A 336 0.23 -10.46 7.38
N HIS A 337 0.23 -11.71 6.92
CA HIS A 337 -0.57 -12.78 7.51
C HIS A 337 -0.12 -13.11 8.93
N LEU A 338 1.20 -13.13 9.19
CA LEU A 338 1.77 -13.39 10.52
C LEU A 338 1.47 -12.29 11.54
N PHE A 339 1.10 -11.08 11.11
CA PHE A 339 0.82 -9.98 12.00
C PHE A 339 -0.58 -10.09 12.64
N LYS A 340 -0.64 -10.47 13.91
CA LYS A 340 -1.91 -10.69 14.64
C LYS A 340 -2.52 -9.41 15.26
N GLN A 341 -1.79 -8.30 15.27
CA GLN A 341 -2.15 -7.07 15.99
C GLN A 341 -2.89 -6.04 15.13
N TRP A 342 -3.49 -6.46 14.00
CA TRP A 342 -4.27 -5.60 13.10
C TRP A 342 -5.38 -4.80 13.80
N HIS A 343 -5.95 -5.33 14.88
CA HIS A 343 -6.97 -4.66 15.69
C HIS A 343 -6.45 -3.41 16.44
N GLN A 344 -5.13 -3.30 16.68
CA GLN A 344 -4.48 -2.19 17.40
C GLN A 344 -3.97 -1.09 16.46
N VAL A 345 -3.92 -1.36 15.15
CA VAL A 345 -3.47 -0.39 14.14
C VAL A 345 -4.54 0.68 13.97
N LYS A 346 -4.19 1.97 14.08
CA LYS A 346 -5.11 3.10 13.93
C LYS A 346 -5.24 3.58 12.49
#